data_AF-A0A8S3IK49-F1
#
_entry.id   AF-A0A8S3IK49-F1
#
_cell.length_a   1.000
_cell.length_b   1.000
_cell.length_c   1.000
_cell.angle_alpha   90.00
_cell.angle_beta   90.00
_cell.angle_gamma   90.00
#
_symmetry.space_group_name_H-M   'P 1'
#
loop_
_entity.id
_entity.type
_entity.pdbx_description
1 polymer ?
#
loop_
_entity_poly.entity_id
_entity_poly.type
_entity_poly.pdbx_seq_one_letter_code
_entity_poly.pdbx_strand_id
1 'polypeptide(L)'
;RRVWSSDKAVLERDLKRLVDDYPKDYNFTLFLSCEGTRYSNEKRLDSMKIAREKGLPELKHHILPRTKGFVLIMKGIHQHITAVYDITIAFQTPKNPELSNLLIGQRCQAEGFIRRIPISEVPYDDEEKSAQFVHKLFQEKDQIFEYFLQHGTFEGAGNPKAIDLKRKKQDLIIEISCLIIIGLPSIYLLIKFLLFGSILSQIIFLFIVMA
;
A
#
# COMPACT_ATOMS: atom_id res chain seq x y z
N ARG A 1 -21.55 -6.89 -1.92
CA ARG A 1 -20.66 -7.86 -2.61
C ARG A 1 -20.15 -7.17 -3.88
N ARG A 2 -18.83 -7.11 -4.15
CA ARG A 2 -18.30 -6.44 -5.36
C ARG A 2 -18.66 -7.23 -6.61
N VAL A 3 -19.07 -6.53 -7.68
CA VAL A 3 -19.52 -7.14 -8.94
C VAL A 3 -18.55 -6.74 -10.04
N TRP A 4 -17.79 -7.71 -10.54
CA TRP A 4 -16.70 -7.47 -11.49
C TRP A 4 -17.11 -6.71 -12.75
N SER A 5 -18.30 -6.95 -13.29
CA SER A 5 -18.77 -6.26 -14.50
C SER A 5 -18.92 -4.75 -14.31
N SER A 6 -19.43 -4.33 -13.15
CA SER A 6 -19.55 -2.91 -12.80
C SER A 6 -18.17 -2.30 -12.53
N ASP A 7 -17.35 -2.99 -11.73
CA ASP A 7 -15.99 -2.55 -11.40
C ASP A 7 -15.12 -2.41 -12.67
N LYS A 8 -15.28 -3.32 -13.65
CA LYS A 8 -14.58 -3.29 -14.94
C LYS A 8 -14.90 -2.03 -15.74
N ALA A 9 -16.19 -1.70 -15.89
CA ALA A 9 -16.60 -0.54 -16.67
C ALA A 9 -16.13 0.79 -16.06
N VAL A 10 -16.12 0.88 -14.72
CA VAL A 10 -15.56 2.02 -14.01
C VAL A 10 -14.05 2.10 -14.24
N LEU A 11 -13.33 0.99 -14.05
CA LEU A 11 -11.89 0.94 -14.22
C LEU A 11 -11.45 1.28 -15.66
N GLU A 12 -12.14 0.77 -16.69
CA GLU A 12 -11.86 1.12 -18.09
C GLU A 12 -12.05 2.61 -18.37
N ARG A 13 -13.12 3.21 -17.82
CA ARG A 13 -13.36 4.66 -17.94
C ARG A 13 -12.26 5.48 -17.27
N ASP A 14 -11.88 5.11 -16.06
CA ASP A 14 -10.88 5.83 -15.28
C ASP A 14 -9.49 5.70 -15.89
N LEU A 15 -9.13 4.53 -16.41
CA LEU A 15 -7.86 4.32 -17.13
C LEU A 15 -7.81 5.12 -18.43
N LYS A 16 -8.92 5.16 -19.19
CA LYS A 16 -9.00 5.99 -20.38
C LYS A 16 -8.80 7.46 -20.05
N ARG A 17 -9.48 7.94 -18.99
CA ARG A 17 -9.32 9.31 -18.51
C ARG A 17 -7.87 9.60 -18.07
N LEU A 18 -7.24 8.66 -17.38
CA LEU A 18 -5.84 8.79 -16.99
C LEU A 18 -4.90 8.89 -18.20
N VAL A 19 -5.17 8.16 -19.27
CA VAL A 19 -4.34 8.20 -20.49
C VAL A 19 -4.61 9.47 -21.31
N ASP A 20 -5.87 9.87 -21.44
CA ASP A 20 -6.29 10.97 -22.31
C ASP A 20 -6.07 12.35 -21.67
N ASP A 21 -6.40 12.51 -20.38
CA ASP A 21 -6.39 13.81 -19.70
C ASP A 21 -5.04 14.13 -19.04
N TYR A 22 -4.23 13.12 -18.71
CA TYR A 22 -3.00 13.34 -17.94
C TYR A 22 -1.92 13.99 -18.82
N PRO A 23 -1.30 15.10 -18.37
CA PRO A 23 -0.27 15.79 -19.14
C PRO A 23 0.87 14.86 -19.54
N LYS A 24 1.17 14.77 -20.84
CA LYS A 24 2.18 13.85 -21.39
C LYS A 24 3.60 14.11 -20.88
N ASP A 25 3.88 15.34 -20.45
CA ASP A 25 5.19 15.74 -19.93
C ASP A 25 5.40 15.35 -18.45
N TYR A 26 4.39 14.78 -17.80
CA TYR A 26 4.42 14.43 -16.38
C TYR A 26 4.37 12.92 -16.19
N ASN A 27 5.16 12.44 -15.24
CA ASN A 27 5.12 11.05 -14.80
C ASN A 27 3.99 10.86 -13.78
N PHE A 28 3.22 9.79 -13.91
CA PHE A 28 2.30 9.34 -12.87
C PHE A 28 2.75 8.01 -12.27
N THR A 29 2.34 7.77 -11.02
CA THR A 29 2.55 6.51 -10.32
C THR A 29 1.20 5.94 -9.93
N LEU A 30 0.94 4.69 -10.33
CA LEU A 30 -0.26 3.97 -9.93
C LEU A 30 0.07 2.93 -8.87
N PHE A 31 -0.60 3.02 -7.72
CA PHE A 31 -0.45 2.04 -6.64
C PHE A 31 -1.50 0.93 -6.77
N LEU A 32 -1.04 -0.33 -6.82
CA LEU A 32 -1.89 -1.50 -6.97
C LEU A 32 -1.70 -2.47 -5.80
N SER A 33 -2.82 -2.83 -5.16
CA SER A 33 -2.87 -3.91 -4.18
C SER A 33 -3.73 -5.05 -4.72
N CYS A 34 -3.07 -6.10 -5.22
CA CYS A 34 -3.76 -7.24 -5.82
C CYS A 34 -4.51 -8.08 -4.78
N GLU A 35 -4.15 -8.06 -3.49
CA GLU A 35 -4.91 -8.76 -2.44
C GLU A 35 -6.33 -8.17 -2.28
N GLY A 36 -6.45 -6.85 -2.48
CA GLY A 36 -7.71 -6.11 -2.50
C GLY A 36 -8.41 -5.96 -1.14
N THR A 37 -7.82 -6.47 -0.05
CA THR A 37 -8.31 -6.31 1.32
C THR A 37 -7.17 -6.32 2.33
N ARG A 38 -7.37 -5.71 3.50
CA ARG A 38 -6.42 -5.84 4.62
C ARG A 38 -6.28 -7.30 5.05
N TYR A 39 -5.04 -7.73 5.23
CA TYR A 39 -4.67 -9.04 5.75
C TYR A 39 -5.32 -9.31 7.11
N SER A 40 -5.82 -10.54 7.28
CA SER A 40 -6.16 -11.13 8.58
C SER A 40 -5.96 -12.64 8.51
N ASN A 41 -5.71 -13.28 9.65
CA ASN A 41 -5.52 -14.73 9.70
C ASN A 41 -6.75 -15.50 9.18
N GLU A 42 -7.96 -15.03 9.49
CA GLU A 42 -9.21 -15.59 8.98
C GLU A 42 -9.28 -15.53 7.45
N LYS A 43 -9.04 -14.35 6.85
CA LYS A 43 -9.06 -14.18 5.39
C LYS A 43 -7.98 -14.98 4.70
N ARG A 44 -6.82 -15.14 5.34
CA ARG A 44 -5.76 -16.00 4.82
C ARG A 44 -6.20 -17.46 4.77
N LEU A 45 -6.85 -17.97 5.82
CA LEU A 45 -7.37 -19.34 5.85
C LEU A 45 -8.45 -19.56 4.77
N ASP A 46 -9.33 -18.60 4.56
CA ASP A 46 -10.32 -18.68 3.48
C ASP A 46 -9.66 -18.59 2.10
N SER A 47 -8.63 -17.76 1.97
CA SER A 47 -7.82 -17.69 0.76
C SER A 47 -7.12 -19.02 0.45
N MET A 48 -6.66 -19.76 1.46
CA MET A 48 -6.07 -21.09 1.29
C MET A 48 -7.09 -22.11 0.79
N LYS A 49 -8.33 -22.08 1.29
CA LYS A 49 -9.41 -22.94 0.78
C LYS A 49 -9.64 -22.67 -0.72
N ILE A 50 -9.74 -21.38 -1.09
CA ILE A 50 -9.90 -20.97 -2.49
C ILE A 50 -8.70 -21.40 -3.35
N ALA A 51 -7.49 -21.32 -2.81
CA ALA A 51 -6.29 -21.77 -3.52
C ALA A 51 -6.35 -23.27 -3.82
N ARG A 52 -6.70 -24.11 -2.82
CA ARG A 52 -6.87 -25.56 -3.00
C ARG A 52 -7.94 -25.90 -4.02
N GLU A 53 -9.11 -25.26 -3.95
CA GLU A 53 -10.21 -25.47 -4.89
C GLU A 53 -9.82 -25.14 -6.34
N LYS A 54 -8.92 -24.17 -6.52
CA LYS A 54 -8.44 -23.72 -7.84
C LYS A 54 -7.14 -24.38 -8.28
N GLY A 55 -6.57 -25.30 -7.48
CA GLY A 55 -5.28 -25.91 -7.75
C GLY A 55 -4.11 -24.91 -7.75
N LEU A 56 -4.23 -23.81 -7.03
CA LEU A 56 -3.17 -22.79 -6.89
C LEU A 56 -2.33 -23.06 -5.64
N PRO A 57 -1.03 -22.68 -5.63
CA PRO A 57 -0.19 -22.80 -4.44
C PRO A 57 -0.72 -21.99 -3.25
N GLU A 58 -0.64 -22.59 -2.06
CA GLU A 58 -1.02 -21.93 -0.81
C GLU A 58 0.10 -20.99 -0.34
N LEU A 59 -0.25 -19.72 -0.07
CA LEU A 59 0.66 -18.70 0.44
C LEU A 59 0.60 -18.67 1.98
N LYS A 60 1.75 -18.60 2.64
CA LYS A 60 1.84 -18.65 4.11
C LYS A 60 1.55 -17.31 4.78
N HIS A 61 1.96 -16.21 4.16
CA HIS A 61 1.96 -14.87 4.73
C HIS A 61 1.11 -13.87 3.95
N HIS A 62 0.70 -14.22 2.73
CA HIS A 62 -0.09 -13.36 1.85
C HIS A 62 -1.48 -13.94 1.57
N ILE A 63 -2.39 -13.07 1.13
CA ILE A 63 -3.69 -13.48 0.56
C ILE A 63 -3.49 -13.73 -0.94
N LEU A 64 -4.23 -14.69 -1.51
CA LEU A 64 -4.19 -14.98 -2.93
C LEU A 64 -4.54 -13.71 -3.75
N PRO A 65 -3.67 -13.31 -4.70
CA PRO A 65 -3.90 -12.09 -5.44
C PRO A 65 -5.10 -12.22 -6.39
N ARG A 66 -5.82 -11.10 -6.55
CA ARG A 66 -6.84 -10.91 -7.59
C ARG A 66 -6.15 -10.34 -8.81
N THR A 67 -6.15 -11.11 -9.89
CA THR A 67 -5.38 -10.80 -11.09
C THR A 67 -6.13 -9.92 -12.09
N LYS A 68 -7.46 -10.06 -12.18
CA LYS A 68 -8.29 -9.39 -13.20
C LYS A 68 -8.07 -7.87 -13.31
N GLY A 69 -7.95 -7.18 -12.17
CA GLY A 69 -7.70 -5.74 -12.15
C GLY A 69 -6.32 -5.40 -12.72
N PHE A 70 -5.28 -6.15 -12.34
CA PHE A 70 -3.94 -5.98 -12.89
C PHE A 70 -3.91 -6.19 -14.39
N VAL A 71 -4.52 -7.27 -14.89
CA VAL A 71 -4.60 -7.56 -16.33
C VAL A 71 -5.24 -6.41 -17.11
N LEU A 72 -6.38 -5.92 -16.62
CA LEU A 72 -7.10 -4.83 -17.27
C LEU A 72 -6.29 -3.53 -17.30
N ILE A 73 -5.61 -3.22 -16.20
CA ILE A 73 -4.76 -2.02 -16.08
C ILE A 73 -3.59 -2.13 -17.04
N MET A 74 -2.85 -3.23 -17.02
CA MET A 74 -1.71 -3.43 -17.93
C MET A 74 -2.12 -3.30 -19.39
N LYS A 75 -3.25 -3.90 -19.77
CA LYS A 75 -3.78 -3.76 -21.14
C LYS A 75 -4.07 -2.30 -21.50
N GLY A 76 -4.62 -1.51 -20.56
CA GLY A 76 -4.98 -0.11 -20.79
C GLY A 76 -3.81 0.88 -20.80
N ILE A 77 -2.75 0.65 -20.00
CA ILE A 77 -1.71 1.67 -19.78
C ILE A 77 -0.28 1.21 -20.06
N HIS A 78 -0.04 -0.02 -20.54
CA HIS A 78 1.32 -0.53 -20.79
C HIS A 78 2.20 0.40 -21.63
N GLN A 79 1.64 1.13 -22.59
CA GLN A 79 2.38 2.06 -23.45
C GLN A 79 2.80 3.35 -22.74
N HIS A 80 2.18 3.66 -21.60
CA HIS A 80 2.41 4.89 -20.82
C HIS A 80 3.21 4.65 -19.54
N ILE A 81 3.60 3.41 -19.26
CA ILE A 81 4.39 3.05 -18.08
C ILE A 81 5.74 2.45 -18.48
N THR A 82 6.76 2.71 -17.68
CA THR A 82 8.13 2.27 -17.98
C THR A 82 8.53 0.99 -17.25
N ALA A 83 7.96 0.75 -16.07
CA ALA A 83 8.24 -0.42 -15.23
C ALA A 83 7.14 -0.64 -14.18
N VAL A 84 7.06 -1.88 -13.70
CA VAL A 84 6.31 -2.25 -12.51
C VAL A 84 7.29 -2.37 -11.34
N TYR A 85 6.99 -1.67 -10.24
CA TYR A 85 7.75 -1.80 -9.00
C TYR A 85 7.06 -2.78 -8.08
N ASP A 86 7.74 -3.89 -7.84
CA ASP A 86 7.33 -4.90 -6.90
C ASP A 86 7.93 -4.57 -5.52
N ILE A 87 7.07 -4.21 -4.56
CA ILE A 87 7.47 -3.70 -3.24
C ILE A 87 6.92 -4.61 -2.15
N THR A 88 7.80 -5.06 -1.26
CA THR A 88 7.45 -5.77 -0.03
C THR A 88 8.06 -5.02 1.15
N ILE A 89 7.25 -4.64 2.13
CA ILE A 89 7.70 -3.91 3.32
C ILE A 89 7.47 -4.81 4.53
N ALA A 90 8.48 -4.95 5.37
CA ALA A 90 8.39 -5.71 6.61
C ALA A 90 8.93 -4.90 7.78
N PHE A 91 8.31 -5.06 8.95
CA PHE A 91 8.64 -4.30 10.14
C PHE A 91 9.39 -5.18 11.15
N GLN A 92 10.57 -4.72 11.57
CA GLN A 92 11.36 -5.37 12.62
C GLN A 92 10.85 -5.02 14.00
N THR A 93 10.50 -3.74 14.20
CA THR A 93 10.06 -3.22 15.50
C THR A 93 9.10 -2.07 15.26
N PRO A 94 7.88 -2.09 15.81
CA PRO A 94 7.14 -3.28 16.25
C PRO A 94 6.74 -4.15 15.04
N LYS A 95 6.55 -5.46 15.23
CA LYS A 95 6.13 -6.39 14.16
C LYS A 95 4.84 -5.96 13.45
N ASN A 96 3.91 -5.38 14.22
CA ASN A 96 2.66 -4.81 13.72
C ASN A 96 2.61 -3.34 14.14
N PRO A 97 2.99 -2.39 13.27
CA PRO A 97 2.89 -0.98 13.59
C PRO A 97 1.42 -0.53 13.62
N GLU A 98 1.05 0.10 14.72
CA GLU A 98 -0.24 0.75 14.94
C GLU A 98 -0.03 2.24 15.17
N LEU A 99 -1.09 3.03 14.97
CA LEU A 99 -1.02 4.47 15.22
C LEU A 99 -0.69 4.78 16.69
N SER A 100 -1.15 3.94 17.63
CA SER A 100 -0.81 4.00 19.05
C SER A 100 0.70 3.97 19.30
N ASN A 101 1.43 3.15 18.54
CA ASN A 101 2.89 3.03 18.64
C ASN A 101 3.58 4.35 18.27
N LEU A 102 3.04 5.08 17.29
CA LEU A 102 3.52 6.42 16.96
C LEU A 102 3.26 7.40 18.10
N LEU A 103 2.05 7.39 18.69
CA LEU A 103 1.65 8.32 19.76
C LEU A 103 2.50 8.17 21.03
N ILE A 104 2.95 6.95 21.36
CA ILE A 104 3.83 6.69 22.50
C ILE A 104 5.33 6.86 22.17
N GLY A 105 5.66 7.28 20.95
CA GLY A 105 7.05 7.45 20.50
C GLY A 105 7.82 6.13 20.34
N GLN A 106 7.13 5.01 20.12
CA GLN A 106 7.79 3.72 19.90
C GLN A 106 8.55 3.74 18.57
N ARG A 107 9.81 3.29 18.61
CA ARG A 107 10.64 3.18 17.41
C ARG A 107 9.99 2.22 16.41
N CYS A 108 9.72 2.74 15.20
CA CYS A 108 9.31 1.97 14.04
C CYS A 108 10.50 1.76 13.09
N GLN A 109 10.90 0.51 12.85
CA GLN A 109 11.95 0.12 11.93
C GLN A 109 11.38 -0.85 10.90
N ALA A 110 11.47 -0.47 9.63
CA ALA A 110 11.00 -1.22 8.49
C ALA A 110 12.12 -1.41 7.48
N GLU A 111 12.14 -2.55 6.82
CA GLU A 111 12.94 -2.78 5.62
C GLU A 111 11.99 -2.95 4.43
N GLY A 112 12.43 -2.48 3.27
CA GLY A 112 11.71 -2.60 2.01
C GLY A 112 12.52 -3.42 1.02
N PHE A 113 11.95 -4.51 0.53
CA PHE A 113 12.44 -5.21 -0.64
C PHE A 113 11.75 -4.63 -1.88
N ILE A 114 12.54 -4.03 -2.78
CA ILE A 114 12.04 -3.36 -3.98
C ILE A 114 12.71 -3.98 -5.20
N ARG A 115 11.90 -4.46 -6.14
CA ARG A 115 12.34 -4.95 -7.45
C ARG A 115 11.69 -4.14 -8.55
N ARG A 116 12.51 -3.61 -9.47
CA ARG A 116 12.03 -2.97 -10.69
C ARG A 116 11.92 -4.00 -11.80
N ILE A 117 10.74 -4.14 -12.38
CA ILE A 117 10.46 -5.04 -13.50
C ILE A 117 10.19 -4.18 -14.74
N PRO A 118 11.06 -4.18 -15.76
CA PRO A 118 10.82 -3.46 -17.01
C PRO A 118 9.50 -3.88 -17.65
N ILE A 119 8.81 -2.93 -18.30
CA ILE A 119 7.53 -3.23 -18.96
C ILE A 119 7.64 -4.33 -20.02
N SER A 120 8.81 -4.49 -20.65
CA SER A 120 9.10 -5.56 -21.62
C SER A 120 9.04 -6.96 -21.04
N GLU A 121 9.19 -7.12 -19.72
CA GLU A 121 9.11 -8.41 -19.03
C GLU A 121 7.70 -8.69 -18.48
N VAL A 122 6.82 -7.69 -18.48
CA VAL A 122 5.47 -7.82 -17.93
C VAL A 122 4.51 -8.24 -19.04
N PRO A 123 3.86 -9.41 -18.97
CA PRO A 123 2.83 -9.77 -19.92
C PRO A 123 1.63 -8.82 -19.82
N TYR A 124 1.14 -8.38 -20.98
CA TYR A 124 -0.06 -7.55 -21.11
C TYR A 124 -1.01 -8.00 -22.23
N ASP A 125 -0.52 -8.77 -23.21
CA ASP A 125 -1.31 -9.25 -24.36
C ASP A 125 -2.22 -10.44 -24.04
N ASP A 126 -1.81 -11.26 -23.07
CA ASP A 126 -2.45 -12.53 -22.72
C ASP A 126 -2.91 -12.48 -21.26
N GLU A 127 -4.22 -12.61 -21.04
CA GLU A 127 -4.83 -12.52 -19.72
C GLU A 127 -4.35 -13.64 -18.78
N GLU A 128 -4.14 -14.85 -19.30
CA GLU A 128 -3.70 -16.00 -18.51
C GLU A 128 -2.24 -15.85 -18.10
N LYS A 129 -1.36 -15.44 -19.03
CA LYS A 129 0.04 -15.16 -18.70
C LYS A 129 0.18 -14.03 -17.70
N SER A 130 -0.65 -13.00 -17.84
CA SER A 130 -0.70 -11.86 -16.91
C SER A 130 -1.17 -12.30 -15.52
N ALA A 131 -2.16 -13.17 -15.44
CA ALA A 131 -2.60 -13.73 -14.17
C ALA A 131 -1.52 -14.62 -13.53
N GLN A 132 -0.87 -15.50 -14.32
CA GLN A 132 0.22 -16.36 -13.85
C GLN A 132 1.41 -15.54 -13.36
N PHE A 133 1.75 -14.44 -14.05
CA PHE A 133 2.79 -13.51 -13.64
C PHE A 133 2.53 -12.95 -12.24
N VAL A 134 1.31 -12.45 -11.98
CA VAL A 134 0.94 -11.96 -10.64
C VAL A 134 0.98 -13.08 -9.60
N HIS A 135 0.49 -14.28 -9.92
CA HIS A 135 0.56 -15.41 -8.99
C HIS A 135 2.01 -15.78 -8.64
N LYS A 136 2.90 -15.79 -9.62
CA LYS A 136 4.33 -16.05 -9.42
C LYS A 136 4.98 -14.97 -8.56
N LEU A 137 4.70 -13.69 -8.82
CA LEU A 137 5.20 -12.59 -7.99
C LEU A 137 4.80 -12.76 -6.52
N PHE A 138 3.55 -13.14 -6.26
CA PHE A 138 3.07 -13.35 -4.90
C PHE A 138 3.69 -14.59 -4.22
N GLN A 139 4.02 -15.64 -4.96
CA GLN A 139 4.77 -16.78 -4.42
C GLN A 139 6.18 -16.38 -4.02
N GLU A 140 6.87 -15.61 -4.87
CA GLU A 140 8.20 -15.08 -4.56
C GLU A 140 8.16 -14.12 -3.37
N LYS A 141 7.17 -13.22 -3.30
CA LYS A 141 6.94 -12.35 -2.14
C LYS A 141 6.78 -13.15 -0.85
N ASP A 142 6.03 -14.24 -0.89
CA ASP A 142 5.80 -15.09 0.27
C ASP A 142 7.10 -15.72 0.78
N GLN A 143 7.96 -16.19 -0.13
CA GLN A 143 9.27 -16.73 0.19
C GLN A 143 10.23 -15.66 0.74
N ILE A 144 10.26 -14.47 0.12
CA ILE A 144 11.10 -13.35 0.58
C ILE A 144 10.64 -12.88 1.97
N PHE A 145 9.33 -12.81 2.21
CA PHE A 145 8.80 -12.43 3.51
C PHE A 145 9.10 -13.50 4.58
N GLU A 146 8.96 -14.78 4.25
CA GLU A 146 9.39 -15.88 5.12
C GLU A 146 10.89 -15.77 5.47
N TYR A 147 11.74 -15.47 4.48
CA TYR A 147 13.17 -15.25 4.70
C TYR A 147 13.40 -14.11 5.72
N PHE A 148 12.71 -12.98 5.56
CA PHE A 148 12.79 -11.87 6.50
C PHE A 148 12.35 -12.25 7.91
N LEU A 149 11.28 -13.04 8.06
CA LEU A 149 10.84 -13.51 9.37
C LEU A 149 11.89 -14.39 10.07
N GLN A 150 12.70 -15.13 9.30
CA GLN A 150 13.75 -16.01 9.81
C GLN A 150 15.06 -15.26 10.12
N HIS A 151 15.44 -14.29 9.29
CA HIS A 151 16.75 -13.62 9.36
C HIS A 151 16.69 -12.21 9.96
N GLY A 152 15.51 -11.61 10.01
CA GLY A 152 15.29 -10.23 10.45
C GLY A 152 15.66 -9.17 9.40
N THR A 153 16.13 -9.56 8.22
CA THR A 153 16.54 -8.66 7.14
C THR A 153 16.23 -9.26 5.76
N PHE A 154 16.12 -8.40 4.75
CA PHE A 154 16.10 -8.82 3.35
C PHE A 154 17.50 -8.99 2.73
N GLU A 155 18.58 -8.66 3.46
CA GLU A 155 19.94 -8.92 2.99
C GLU A 155 20.14 -10.44 2.80
N GLY A 156 20.44 -10.86 1.57
CA GLY A 156 20.54 -12.28 1.19
C GLY A 156 19.26 -12.89 0.61
N ALA A 157 18.12 -12.18 0.64
CA ALA A 157 16.94 -12.55 -0.12
C ALA A 157 17.14 -12.18 -1.61
N GLY A 158 17.89 -13.00 -2.35
CA GLY A 158 18.25 -12.73 -3.74
C GLY A 158 19.47 -11.82 -3.88
N ASN A 159 19.48 -10.93 -4.89
CA ASN A 159 20.59 -10.00 -5.16
C ASN A 159 20.20 -8.50 -5.06
N PRO A 160 19.51 -8.04 -4.00
CA PRO A 160 19.17 -6.63 -3.88
C PRO A 160 20.40 -5.79 -3.50
N LYS A 161 20.51 -4.59 -4.08
CA LYS A 161 21.45 -3.57 -3.61
C LYS A 161 20.88 -2.96 -2.32
N ALA A 162 21.52 -3.20 -1.19
CA ALA A 162 21.14 -2.59 0.08
C ALA A 162 21.30 -1.07 0.02
N ILE A 163 20.24 -0.34 0.36
CA ILE A 163 20.23 1.11 0.46
C ILE A 163 19.72 1.48 1.85
N ASP A 164 20.60 2.02 2.67
CA ASP A 164 20.24 2.53 3.99
C ASP A 164 19.69 3.96 3.89
N LEU A 165 18.41 4.12 4.21
CA LEU A 165 17.73 5.40 4.25
C LEU A 165 18.01 6.09 5.58
N LYS A 166 19.09 6.88 5.61
CA LYS A 166 19.44 7.68 6.78
C LYS A 166 18.39 8.76 7.05
N ARG A 167 17.96 8.85 8.32
CA ARG A 167 17.08 9.93 8.78
C ARG A 167 17.77 11.28 8.59
N LYS A 168 17.09 12.22 7.91
CA LYS A 168 17.63 13.57 7.70
C LYS A 168 17.21 14.45 8.87
N LYS A 169 18.16 15.23 9.41
CA LYS A 169 17.85 16.22 10.47
C LYS A 169 16.84 17.27 10.01
N GLN A 170 16.79 17.53 8.70
CA GLN A 170 15.83 18.44 8.08
C GLN A 170 14.38 18.01 8.32
N ASP A 171 14.09 16.71 8.26
CA ASP A 171 12.75 16.17 8.48
C ASP A 171 12.27 16.50 9.90
N LEU A 172 13.16 16.34 10.89
CA LEU A 172 12.89 16.71 12.29
C LEU A 172 12.65 18.22 12.46
N ILE A 173 13.45 19.05 11.78
CA ILE A 173 13.29 20.52 11.83
C ILE A 173 11.93 20.91 11.26
N ILE A 174 11.53 20.33 10.12
CA ILE A 174 10.23 20.58 9.49
C ILE A 174 9.11 20.14 10.43
N GLU A 175 9.20 18.96 11.02
CA GLU A 175 8.19 18.44 11.93
C GLU A 175 8.02 19.32 13.17
N ILE A 176 9.11 19.72 13.81
CA ILE A 176 9.09 20.66 14.94
C ILE A 176 8.52 22.02 14.52
N SER A 177 8.89 22.51 13.34
CA SER A 177 8.37 23.79 12.83
C SER A 177 6.87 23.73 12.59
N CYS A 178 6.35 22.66 12.00
CA CYS A 178 4.92 22.44 11.83
C CYS A 178 4.19 22.32 13.18
N LEU A 179 4.77 21.63 14.15
CA LEU A 179 4.21 21.53 15.50
C LEU A 179 4.13 22.90 16.18
N ILE A 180 5.13 23.77 16.02
CA ILE A 180 5.14 25.11 16.62
C ILE A 180 4.20 26.07 15.88
N ILE A 181 4.23 26.10 14.56
CA ILE A 181 3.50 27.09 13.74
C ILE A 181 2.01 26.72 13.63
N ILE A 182 1.70 25.43 13.50
CA ILE A 182 0.32 24.95 13.27
C ILE A 182 -0.21 24.23 14.50
N GLY A 183 0.58 23.30 15.05
CA GLY A 183 0.14 22.46 16.18
C GLY A 183 -0.23 23.26 17.43
N LEU A 184 0.71 24.06 17.96
CA LEU A 184 0.51 24.80 19.20
C LEU A 184 -0.64 25.83 19.12
N PRO A 185 -0.75 26.66 18.06
CA PRO A 185 -1.91 27.55 17.91
C PRO A 185 -3.22 26.80 17.79
N SER A 186 -3.26 25.66 17.08
CA SER A 186 -4.48 24.85 16.95
C SER A 186 -4.91 24.29 18.31
N ILE A 187 -3.97 23.79 19.11
CA ILE A 187 -4.24 23.29 20.46
C ILE A 187 -4.71 24.44 21.36
N TYR A 188 -4.05 25.59 21.31
CA TYR A 188 -4.44 26.78 22.09
C TYR A 188 -5.86 27.25 21.73
N LEU A 189 -6.17 27.34 20.44
CA LEU A 189 -7.50 27.72 19.95
C LEU A 189 -8.56 26.70 20.37
N LEU A 190 -8.25 25.39 20.30
CA LEU A 190 -9.14 24.33 20.78
C LEU A 190 -9.42 24.46 22.28
N ILE A 191 -8.38 24.67 23.10
CA ILE A 191 -8.54 24.88 24.55
C ILE A 191 -9.37 26.12 24.83
N LYS A 192 -9.09 27.24 24.15
CA LYS A 192 -9.84 28.50 24.31
C LYS A 192 -11.31 28.32 23.91
N PHE A 193 -11.59 27.57 22.85
CA PHE A 193 -12.94 27.22 22.42
C PHE A 193 -13.66 26.33 23.44
N LEU A 194 -12.98 25.35 24.04
CA LEU A 194 -13.57 24.48 25.06
C LEU A 194 -13.82 25.20 26.39
N LEU A 195 -13.00 26.19 26.76
CA LEU A 195 -13.15 26.92 28.02
C LEU A 195 -14.11 28.12 27.92
N PHE A 196 -14.06 28.87 26.82
CA PHE A 196 -14.79 30.13 26.66
C PHE A 196 -15.85 30.11 25.55
N GLY A 197 -15.98 29.00 24.81
CA GLY A 197 -16.99 28.83 23.79
C GLY A 197 -18.40 28.68 24.37
N SER A 198 -19.42 28.98 23.57
CA SER A 198 -20.80 28.76 23.99
C SER A 198 -21.12 27.26 24.01
N ILE A 199 -21.94 26.83 24.96
CA ILE A 199 -22.37 25.42 25.09
C ILE A 199 -22.96 24.91 23.77
N LEU A 200 -23.76 25.73 23.08
CA LEU A 200 -24.35 25.37 21.78
C LEU A 200 -23.28 25.09 20.72
N SER A 201 -22.24 25.94 20.63
CA SER A 201 -21.15 25.73 19.67
C SER A 201 -20.36 24.46 19.97
N GLN A 202 -20.17 24.13 21.25
CA GLN A 202 -19.48 22.91 21.70
C GLN A 202 -20.29 21.65 21.39
N ILE A 203 -21.63 21.69 21.54
CA ILE A 203 -22.53 20.60 21.17
C ILE A 203 -22.52 20.37 19.66
N ILE A 204 -22.58 21.44 18.85
CA ILE A 204 -22.51 21.34 17.39
C ILE A 204 -21.17 20.75 16.97
N PHE A 205 -20.06 21.21 17.57
CA PHE A 205 -18.73 20.67 17.30
C PHE A 205 -18.65 19.17 17.61
N LEU A 206 -19.16 18.73 18.76
CA LEU A 206 -19.23 17.30 19.12
C LEU A 206 -20.05 16.48 18.10
N PHE A 207 -21.19 17.01 17.65
CA PHE A 207 -22.01 16.34 16.64
C PHE A 207 -21.28 16.19 15.30
N ILE A 208 -20.54 17.21 14.87
CA ILE A 208 -19.74 17.17 13.64
C ILE A 208 -18.57 16.18 13.77
N VAL A 209 -17.90 16.12 14.92
CA VAL A 209 -16.75 15.24 15.13
C VAL A 209 -17.15 13.76 15.26
N MET A 210 -18.35 13.48 15.76
CA MET A 210 -18.85 12.11 15.94
C MET A 210 -19.68 11.57 14.77
N ALA A 211 -20.09 12.41 13.82
CA ALA A 211 -20.82 12.02 12.60
C ALA A 211 -19.87 11.53 11.50
#